data_AF-A0A8J8KMU1-F1
#
_entry.id   AF-A0A8J8KMU1-F1
#
_cell.length_a   1.000
_cell.length_b   1.000
_cell.length_c   1.000
_cell.angle_alpha   90.00
_cell.angle_beta   90.00
_cell.angle_gamma   90.00
#
_symmetry.space_group_name_H-M   'P 1'
#
loop_
_entity.id
_entity.type
_entity.pdbx_description
1 polymer ?
#
loop_
_entity_poly.entity_id
_entity_poly.type
_entity_poly.pdbx_seq_one_letter_code
_entity_poly.pdbx_strand_id
1 'polypeptide(L)'
;MLTLAFAALLAGLLAMPLAAPAGAATDLALGKAASADSSQSGRLPSLANDGDPATRWCAADGGTGHWWQVDLGSATALSGTEVRWEFARNYKYHVSVSTDGATWTRVADRTASTATAQVQNDTFTATARYVRITVTGLAASTWASIADFKVFGAGAPPGPAPDPALRSRCTGTSPITCHFDMQPGNYDVTVVLGDANAAGVTSVQAEARRTVLPTVSTAAGSYARYAFTLNVRQPEGQPTGQGGTGTPGLDLVFSGPAPKLNGIGLAAASGPVLYLAGDSTVCDQPAAPYTGWGQQLPQYFGLGLSVANYGDSGESSGSFLSNSALFPTMKPLIKSSDMVLIQFGHNDKSTTASAFTSNLTSLVTQVRSRGGVPVLVTPPVRRLFDANGRLTATALHVNGVGVDLPATMRQVAAAQNAPLIDLTAKSKALVEGLGPSGSAQLYLTELSDNTHFSAYGANEMAKLVLQRMRELNLSPVSYLR
;
A
#
# COMPACT_ATOMS: atom_id res chain seq x y z
N MET A 1 -47.46 -23.25 -62.81
CA MET A 1 -47.76 -22.48 -61.58
C MET A 1 -47.34 -23.35 -60.41
N LEU A 2 -46.16 -23.07 -59.85
CA LEU A 2 -45.51 -23.88 -58.83
C LEU A 2 -45.21 -22.95 -57.65
N THR A 3 -45.82 -23.18 -56.49
CA THR A 3 -45.54 -22.45 -55.25
C THR A 3 -45.11 -23.46 -54.18
N LEU A 4 -43.81 -23.54 -53.96
CA LEU A 4 -43.21 -24.23 -52.80
C LEU A 4 -43.17 -23.27 -51.61
N ALA A 5 -43.68 -23.72 -50.47
CA ALA A 5 -43.52 -23.06 -49.17
C ALA A 5 -42.17 -23.46 -48.56
N PHE A 6 -41.36 -22.47 -48.17
CA PHE A 6 -40.14 -22.68 -47.38
C PHE A 6 -40.42 -22.32 -45.91
N ALA A 7 -40.30 -23.31 -45.03
CA ALA A 7 -40.27 -23.12 -43.58
C ALA A 7 -38.83 -22.78 -43.15
N ALA A 8 -38.63 -21.61 -42.55
CA ALA A 8 -37.34 -21.22 -41.98
C ALA A 8 -37.22 -21.76 -40.54
N LEU A 9 -36.25 -22.66 -40.33
CA LEU A 9 -35.87 -23.17 -39.01
C LEU A 9 -34.85 -22.19 -38.39
N LEU A 10 -35.25 -21.44 -37.35
CA LEU A 10 -34.32 -20.63 -36.55
C LEU A 10 -33.51 -21.56 -35.63
N ALA A 11 -32.22 -21.74 -35.94
CA ALA A 11 -31.26 -22.33 -35.01
C ALA A 11 -30.69 -21.21 -34.11
N GLY A 12 -31.05 -21.23 -32.83
CA GLY A 12 -30.46 -20.36 -31.82
C GLY A 12 -29.03 -20.77 -31.51
N LEU A 13 -28.04 -19.99 -31.97
CA LEU A 13 -26.70 -20.03 -31.41
C LEU A 13 -26.73 -19.35 -30.04
N LEU A 14 -26.63 -20.14 -28.97
CA LEU A 14 -26.18 -19.66 -27.66
C LEU A 14 -24.74 -19.17 -27.82
N ALA A 15 -24.57 -17.85 -27.95
CA ALA A 15 -23.27 -17.23 -27.79
C ALA A 15 -22.82 -17.45 -26.34
N MET A 16 -21.82 -18.31 -26.15
CA MET A 16 -21.07 -18.34 -24.89
C MET A 16 -20.49 -16.93 -24.66
N PRO A 17 -20.53 -16.37 -23.44
CA PRO A 17 -19.89 -15.10 -23.18
C PRO A 17 -18.41 -15.25 -23.49
N LEU A 18 -17.92 -14.40 -24.40
CA LEU A 18 -16.49 -14.21 -24.64
C LEU A 18 -15.87 -13.88 -23.28
N ALA A 19 -14.93 -14.70 -22.81
CA ALA A 19 -14.11 -14.36 -21.66
C ALA A 19 -13.50 -12.98 -21.88
N ALA A 20 -13.65 -12.09 -20.89
CA ALA A 20 -13.04 -10.77 -20.93
C ALA A 20 -11.54 -10.90 -21.23
N PRO A 21 -10.95 -10.03 -22.07
CA PRO A 21 -9.50 -9.98 -22.17
C PRO A 21 -8.96 -9.63 -20.79
N ALA A 22 -8.15 -10.53 -20.22
CA ALA A 22 -7.47 -10.30 -18.96
C ALA A 22 -6.73 -8.97 -19.03
N GLY A 23 -7.05 -8.03 -18.12
CA GLY A 23 -6.22 -6.84 -17.92
C GLY A 23 -4.77 -7.31 -17.75
N ALA A 24 -3.84 -6.70 -18.49
CA ALA A 24 -2.45 -7.12 -18.51
C ALA A 24 -1.95 -7.30 -17.07
N ALA A 25 -1.66 -8.54 -16.68
CA ALA A 25 -1.30 -8.89 -15.32
C ALA A 25 -0.03 -8.13 -14.93
N THR A 26 -0.05 -7.48 -13.76
CA THR A 26 1.12 -6.76 -13.24
C THR A 26 2.28 -7.74 -13.04
N ASP A 27 3.42 -7.44 -13.65
CA ASP A 27 4.66 -8.18 -13.46
C ASP A 27 5.29 -7.84 -12.10
N LEU A 28 5.30 -8.82 -11.20
CA LEU A 28 5.86 -8.75 -9.86
C LEU A 28 7.38 -8.92 -9.84
N ALA A 29 7.98 -9.45 -10.91
CA ALA A 29 9.42 -9.69 -11.00
C ALA A 29 10.20 -8.45 -11.45
N LEU A 30 9.55 -7.48 -12.10
CA LEU A 30 10.18 -6.29 -12.65
C LEU A 30 11.06 -5.55 -11.63
N GLY A 31 12.35 -5.44 -11.93
CA GLY A 31 13.36 -4.73 -11.13
C GLY A 31 13.69 -5.38 -9.77
N LYS A 32 13.18 -6.59 -9.48
CA LYS A 32 13.45 -7.30 -8.23
C LYS A 32 14.84 -7.93 -8.22
N ALA A 33 15.34 -8.23 -7.03
CA ALA A 33 16.64 -8.88 -6.86
C ALA A 33 16.60 -10.29 -7.49
N ALA A 34 17.51 -10.53 -8.42
CA ALA A 34 17.62 -11.79 -9.15
C ALA A 34 19.00 -12.44 -8.94
N SER A 35 19.04 -13.76 -9.04
CA SER A 35 20.26 -14.57 -8.96
C SER A 35 20.16 -15.77 -9.91
N ALA A 36 21.29 -16.36 -10.26
CA ALA A 36 21.37 -17.55 -11.10
C ALA A 36 22.50 -18.44 -10.60
N ASP A 37 22.54 -19.70 -11.07
CA ASP A 37 23.66 -20.60 -10.78
C ASP A 37 24.97 -20.11 -11.40
N SER A 38 24.87 -19.47 -12.57
CA SER A 38 26.00 -18.98 -13.35
C SER A 38 25.59 -17.85 -14.29
N SER A 39 26.57 -17.10 -14.77
CA SER A 39 26.37 -16.06 -15.78
C SER A 39 27.55 -15.94 -16.73
N GLN A 40 27.25 -15.77 -18.02
CA GLN A 40 28.23 -15.24 -18.97
C GLN A 40 28.62 -13.81 -18.57
N SER A 41 29.88 -13.43 -18.80
CA SER A 41 30.36 -12.07 -18.55
C SER A 41 29.45 -11.02 -19.23
N GLY A 42 28.97 -10.05 -18.45
CA GLY A 42 28.05 -9.00 -18.91
C GLY A 42 26.59 -9.41 -19.06
N ARG A 43 26.21 -10.67 -18.78
CA ARG A 43 24.83 -11.20 -18.87
C ARG A 43 24.28 -11.55 -17.48
N LEU A 44 24.22 -10.54 -16.64
CA LEU A 44 23.85 -10.66 -15.22
C LEU A 44 22.39 -11.12 -15.04
N PRO A 45 22.05 -11.78 -13.91
CA PRO A 45 20.67 -12.22 -13.63
C PRO A 45 19.64 -11.08 -13.67
N SER A 46 20.02 -9.87 -13.25
CA SER A 46 19.13 -8.69 -13.25
C SER A 46 18.65 -8.27 -14.64
N LEU A 47 19.29 -8.74 -15.72
CA LEU A 47 18.90 -8.42 -17.10
C LEU A 47 17.76 -9.31 -17.63
N ALA A 48 17.31 -10.30 -16.86
CA ALA A 48 16.14 -11.10 -17.24
C ALA A 48 14.85 -10.55 -16.64
N ASN A 49 14.88 -9.46 -15.88
CA ASN A 49 13.70 -8.86 -15.26
C ASN A 49 13.80 -7.33 -15.18
N ASP A 50 14.54 -6.71 -16.10
CA ASP A 50 14.70 -5.25 -16.20
C ASP A 50 13.64 -4.59 -17.09
N GLY A 51 12.81 -5.37 -17.79
CA GLY A 51 11.76 -4.91 -18.69
C GLY A 51 12.27 -4.46 -20.07
N ASP A 52 13.55 -4.68 -20.38
CA ASP A 52 14.11 -4.41 -21.71
C ASP A 52 14.40 -5.72 -22.47
N PRO A 53 13.57 -6.10 -23.46
CA PRO A 53 13.75 -7.35 -24.19
C PRO A 53 15.01 -7.37 -25.09
N ALA A 54 15.78 -6.27 -25.16
CA ALA A 54 17.08 -6.21 -25.84
C ALA A 54 18.26 -6.65 -24.94
N THR A 55 18.09 -6.66 -23.63
CA THR A 55 19.05 -7.23 -22.67
C THR A 55 18.67 -8.68 -22.36
N ARG A 56 19.55 -9.42 -21.66
CA ARG A 56 19.29 -10.81 -21.27
C ARG A 56 20.27 -11.33 -20.22
N TRP A 57 19.78 -12.19 -19.34
CA TRP A 57 20.63 -13.14 -18.61
C TRP A 57 21.04 -14.29 -19.54
N CYS A 58 22.22 -14.85 -19.29
CA CYS A 58 22.75 -16.01 -20.00
C CYS A 58 23.58 -16.86 -19.05
N ALA A 59 23.37 -18.17 -19.06
CA ALA A 59 24.27 -19.09 -18.37
C ALA A 59 25.71 -18.99 -18.88
N ALA A 60 26.66 -19.44 -18.06
CA ALA A 60 28.09 -19.34 -18.39
C ALA A 60 28.53 -20.27 -19.52
N ASP A 61 27.76 -21.33 -19.80
CA ASP A 61 28.03 -22.30 -20.86
C ASP A 61 26.74 -22.85 -21.50
N GLY A 62 26.89 -23.80 -22.43
CA GLY A 62 25.80 -24.41 -23.20
C GLY A 62 25.19 -25.67 -22.59
N GLY A 63 25.44 -25.94 -21.31
CA GLY A 63 24.91 -27.08 -20.57
C GLY A 63 23.43 -26.95 -20.23
N THR A 64 22.88 -28.03 -19.68
CA THR A 64 21.54 -28.07 -19.08
C THR A 64 21.63 -28.10 -17.57
N GLY A 65 20.56 -27.74 -16.87
CA GLY A 65 20.49 -27.71 -15.40
C GLY A 65 20.67 -26.31 -14.82
N HIS A 66 21.01 -25.32 -15.65
CA HIS A 66 21.09 -23.91 -15.24
C HIS A 66 19.74 -23.40 -14.75
N TRP A 67 19.78 -22.55 -13.74
CA TRP A 67 18.61 -21.93 -13.14
C TRP A 67 18.80 -20.43 -12.95
N TRP A 68 17.68 -19.73 -13.07
CA TRP A 68 17.54 -18.32 -12.74
C TRP A 68 16.40 -18.18 -11.74
N GLN A 69 16.53 -17.28 -10.77
CA GLN A 69 15.49 -17.01 -9.79
C GLN A 69 15.36 -15.53 -9.43
N VAL A 70 14.18 -15.16 -8.94
CA VAL A 70 13.86 -13.83 -8.41
C VAL A 70 13.37 -13.92 -6.97
N ASP A 71 13.79 -12.98 -6.13
CA ASP A 71 13.23 -12.73 -4.80
C ASP A 71 12.21 -11.58 -4.88
N LEU A 72 10.93 -11.90 -4.69
CA LEU A 72 9.84 -10.94 -4.73
C LEU A 72 9.84 -9.99 -3.50
N GLY A 73 10.61 -10.33 -2.45
CA GLY A 73 10.75 -9.60 -1.19
C GLY A 73 9.88 -10.16 -0.06
N SER A 74 8.71 -10.72 -0.40
CA SER A 74 7.77 -11.34 0.55
C SER A 74 6.93 -12.42 -0.13
N ALA A 75 6.37 -13.33 0.67
CA ALA A 75 5.46 -14.35 0.16
C ALA A 75 4.22 -13.69 -0.46
N THR A 76 4.02 -13.89 -1.76
CA THR A 76 2.98 -13.27 -2.58
C THR A 76 2.15 -14.37 -3.26
N ALA A 77 0.85 -14.14 -3.44
CA ALA A 77 0.01 -15.05 -4.21
C ALA A 77 0.31 -14.87 -5.71
N LEU A 78 0.54 -15.97 -6.42
CA LEU A 78 1.01 -16.02 -7.82
C LEU A 78 -0.02 -16.71 -8.71
N SER A 79 -0.16 -16.22 -9.95
CA SER A 79 -1.06 -16.78 -10.98
C SER A 79 -0.32 -17.41 -12.16
N GLY A 80 0.97 -17.14 -12.30
CA GLY A 80 1.73 -17.67 -13.43
C GLY A 80 3.05 -16.95 -13.67
N THR A 81 3.69 -17.33 -14.77
CA THR A 81 4.93 -16.73 -15.28
C THR A 81 4.90 -16.61 -16.79
N GLU A 82 5.64 -15.64 -17.31
CA GLU A 82 5.99 -15.53 -18.74
C GLU A 82 7.51 -15.56 -18.86
N VAL A 83 8.04 -16.41 -19.74
CA VAL A 83 9.46 -16.42 -20.11
C VAL A 83 9.61 -16.02 -21.57
N ARG A 84 10.50 -15.07 -21.85
CA ARG A 84 10.99 -14.72 -23.18
C ARG A 84 12.42 -15.23 -23.34
N TRP A 85 12.59 -16.21 -24.21
CA TRP A 85 13.90 -16.75 -24.56
C TRP A 85 14.67 -15.83 -25.52
N GLU A 86 16.00 -15.97 -25.60
CA GLU A 86 16.82 -15.26 -26.58
C GLU A 86 16.34 -15.49 -28.02
N PHE A 87 15.95 -16.73 -28.34
CA PHE A 87 15.50 -17.14 -29.68
C PHE A 87 14.23 -17.98 -29.64
N ALA A 88 13.47 -18.02 -30.75
CA ALA A 88 12.40 -18.98 -30.96
C ALA A 88 12.96 -20.39 -31.24
N ARG A 89 13.25 -21.15 -30.17
CA ARG A 89 13.80 -22.52 -30.23
C ARG A 89 13.17 -23.40 -29.16
N ASN A 90 13.43 -24.70 -29.21
CA ASN A 90 12.93 -25.63 -28.19
C ASN A 90 13.77 -25.53 -26.91
N TYR A 91 13.17 -24.95 -25.87
CA TYR A 91 13.67 -24.95 -24.50
C TYR A 91 12.75 -25.85 -23.66
N LYS A 92 13.35 -26.76 -22.90
CA LYS A 92 12.66 -27.59 -21.92
C LYS A 92 13.01 -27.06 -20.54
N TYR A 93 12.04 -26.86 -19.68
CA TYR A 93 12.27 -26.27 -18.36
C TYR A 93 11.20 -26.68 -17.36
N HIS A 94 11.37 -26.30 -16.11
CA HIS A 94 10.30 -26.31 -15.11
C HIS A 94 10.40 -25.06 -14.25
N VAL A 95 9.28 -24.65 -13.65
CA VAL A 95 9.20 -23.54 -12.72
C VAL A 95 8.91 -24.10 -11.33
N SER A 96 9.66 -23.65 -10.35
CA SER A 96 9.46 -23.98 -8.94
C SER A 96 9.38 -22.71 -8.10
N VAL A 97 8.68 -22.79 -6.98
CA VAL A 97 8.47 -21.67 -6.06
C VAL A 97 8.81 -22.06 -4.62
N SER A 98 9.15 -21.06 -3.81
CA SER A 98 9.53 -21.25 -2.41
C SER A 98 9.15 -20.04 -1.55
N THR A 99 8.77 -20.26 -0.29
CA THR A 99 8.55 -19.20 0.70
C THR A 99 9.81 -18.87 1.51
N ASP A 100 10.73 -19.83 1.64
CA ASP A 100 11.91 -19.77 2.52
C ASP A 100 13.26 -19.75 1.76
N GLY A 101 13.24 -20.01 0.44
CA GLY A 101 14.42 -20.12 -0.41
C GLY A 101 15.15 -21.48 -0.32
N ALA A 102 14.70 -22.37 0.56
CA ALA A 102 15.31 -23.66 0.84
C ALA A 102 14.45 -24.83 0.33
N THR A 103 13.14 -24.77 0.58
CA THR A 103 12.17 -25.81 0.19
C THR A 103 11.45 -25.37 -1.07
N TRP A 104 11.52 -26.17 -2.14
CA TRP A 104 11.01 -25.80 -3.45
C TRP A 104 9.88 -26.73 -3.90
N THR A 105 8.79 -26.14 -4.37
CA THR A 105 7.66 -26.86 -4.97
C THR A 105 7.59 -26.55 -6.45
N ARG A 106 7.56 -27.59 -7.30
CA ARG A 106 7.39 -27.44 -8.76
C ARG A 106 5.94 -27.05 -9.07
N VAL A 107 5.74 -25.95 -9.80
CA VAL A 107 4.42 -25.39 -10.15
C VAL A 107 4.11 -25.42 -11.64
N ALA A 108 5.14 -25.56 -12.49
CA ALA A 108 4.98 -25.81 -13.92
C ALA A 108 6.07 -26.76 -14.41
N ASP A 109 5.72 -27.68 -15.32
CA ASP A 109 6.65 -28.66 -15.89
C ASP A 109 6.56 -28.69 -17.41
N ARG A 110 7.62 -28.26 -18.08
CA ARG A 110 7.80 -28.23 -19.55
C ARG A 110 8.97 -29.12 -19.98
N THR A 111 9.38 -30.08 -19.17
CA THR A 111 10.51 -30.97 -19.47
C THR A 111 10.28 -31.86 -20.70
N ALA A 112 9.01 -32.12 -21.03
CA ALA A 112 8.61 -32.85 -22.24
C ALA A 112 8.13 -31.95 -23.40
N SER A 113 8.25 -30.62 -23.28
CA SER A 113 7.71 -29.68 -24.27
C SER A 113 8.45 -29.76 -25.61
N THR A 114 7.70 -29.69 -26.71
CA THR A 114 8.20 -29.51 -28.09
C THR A 114 7.99 -28.09 -28.62
N ALA A 115 7.51 -27.17 -27.78
CA ALA A 115 7.24 -25.78 -28.17
C ALA A 115 8.54 -25.06 -28.59
N THR A 116 8.44 -24.23 -29.63
CA THR A 116 9.54 -23.42 -30.16
C THR A 116 9.27 -21.92 -30.09
N ALA A 117 8.12 -21.52 -29.55
CA ALA A 117 7.77 -20.11 -29.37
C ALA A 117 8.81 -19.43 -28.46
N GLN A 118 9.23 -18.23 -28.87
CA GLN A 118 10.18 -17.42 -28.09
C GLN A 118 9.60 -17.02 -26.74
N VAL A 119 8.30 -16.77 -26.68
CA VAL A 119 7.57 -16.47 -25.44
C VAL A 119 6.75 -17.69 -25.05
N GLN A 120 6.88 -18.10 -23.79
CA GLN A 120 6.12 -19.21 -23.21
C GLN A 120 5.50 -18.77 -21.89
N ASN A 121 4.26 -19.20 -21.66
CA ASN A 121 3.46 -18.82 -20.50
C ASN A 121 3.11 -20.06 -19.68
N ASP A 122 3.14 -19.89 -18.37
CA ASP A 122 2.71 -20.90 -17.39
C ASP A 122 1.63 -20.30 -16.50
N THR A 123 0.60 -21.08 -16.23
CA THR A 123 -0.51 -20.69 -15.34
C THR A 123 -0.53 -21.66 -14.17
N PHE A 124 -0.51 -21.14 -12.95
CA PHE A 124 -0.55 -21.92 -11.72
C PHE A 124 -1.07 -21.07 -10.57
N THR A 125 -1.41 -21.68 -9.44
CA THR A 125 -1.74 -20.95 -8.21
C THR A 125 -0.79 -21.38 -7.11
N ALA A 126 -0.08 -20.42 -6.53
CA ALA A 126 0.86 -20.67 -5.44
C ALA A 126 1.03 -19.43 -4.56
N THR A 127 1.53 -19.60 -3.34
CA THR A 127 2.02 -18.49 -2.51
C THR A 127 3.51 -18.67 -2.30
N ALA A 128 4.32 -17.70 -2.71
CA ALA A 128 5.78 -17.81 -2.64
C ALA A 128 6.49 -16.46 -2.63
N ARG A 129 7.69 -16.45 -2.08
CA ARG A 129 8.62 -15.31 -2.10
C ARG A 129 9.63 -15.45 -3.24
N TYR A 130 10.05 -16.67 -3.53
CA TYR A 130 11.03 -16.97 -4.56
C TYR A 130 10.38 -17.74 -5.71
N VAL A 131 10.73 -17.37 -6.93
CA VAL A 131 10.33 -18.08 -8.16
C VAL A 131 11.60 -18.42 -8.93
N ARG A 132 11.75 -19.69 -9.32
CA ARG A 132 12.91 -20.21 -10.02
C ARG A 132 12.48 -20.93 -11.29
N ILE A 133 13.12 -20.60 -12.41
CA ILE A 133 13.06 -21.37 -13.64
C ILE A 133 14.35 -22.18 -13.80
N THR A 134 14.24 -23.45 -14.16
CA THR A 134 15.38 -24.34 -14.39
C THR A 134 15.28 -24.97 -15.76
N VAL A 135 16.28 -24.72 -16.60
CA VAL A 135 16.35 -25.23 -17.97
C VAL A 135 16.90 -26.66 -17.95
N THR A 136 16.14 -27.58 -18.50
CA THR A 136 16.40 -29.04 -18.47
C THR A 136 16.73 -29.62 -19.84
N GLY A 137 16.54 -28.85 -20.91
CA GLY A 137 16.90 -29.27 -22.27
C GLY A 137 16.97 -28.07 -23.22
N LEU A 138 17.91 -28.15 -24.15
CA LEU A 138 18.24 -27.09 -25.10
C LEU A 138 18.32 -27.66 -26.51
N ALA A 139 17.87 -26.88 -27.50
CA ALA A 139 18.15 -27.16 -28.90
C ALA A 139 19.66 -27.02 -29.20
N ALA A 140 20.16 -27.69 -30.23
CA ALA A 140 21.57 -27.61 -30.63
C ALA A 140 22.06 -26.16 -30.80
N SER A 141 23.29 -25.87 -30.36
CA SER A 141 23.90 -24.53 -30.40
C SER A 141 23.05 -23.44 -29.74
N THR A 142 22.45 -23.75 -28.59
CA THR A 142 21.61 -22.84 -27.80
C THR A 142 22.04 -22.92 -26.35
N TRP A 143 22.05 -21.79 -25.64
CA TRP A 143 22.35 -21.73 -24.20
C TRP A 143 21.07 -21.38 -23.43
N ALA A 144 21.06 -21.62 -22.12
CA ALA A 144 20.02 -21.07 -21.26
C ALA A 144 20.17 -19.54 -21.21
N SER A 145 19.34 -18.83 -21.98
CA SER A 145 19.35 -17.37 -22.02
C SER A 145 17.94 -16.81 -22.07
N ILE A 146 17.66 -15.93 -21.10
CA ILE A 146 16.34 -15.37 -20.82
C ILE A 146 16.44 -13.86 -21.03
N ALA A 147 15.69 -13.36 -22.01
CA ALA A 147 15.59 -11.94 -22.33
C ALA A 147 14.58 -11.22 -21.43
N ASP A 148 13.56 -11.93 -20.93
CA ASP A 148 12.61 -11.38 -19.97
C ASP A 148 11.92 -12.52 -19.21
N PHE A 149 11.66 -12.34 -17.92
CA PHE A 149 10.99 -13.30 -17.04
C PHE A 149 10.05 -12.56 -16.10
N LYS A 150 8.76 -12.73 -16.34
CA LYS A 150 7.70 -12.09 -15.58
C LYS A 150 7.08 -13.06 -14.62
N VAL A 151 6.70 -12.56 -13.44
CA VAL A 151 5.92 -13.29 -12.46
C VAL A 151 4.61 -12.55 -12.27
N PHE A 152 3.49 -13.23 -12.46
CA PHE A 152 2.19 -12.60 -12.29
C PHE A 152 1.62 -12.94 -10.93
N GLY A 153 1.08 -11.92 -10.24
CA GLY A 153 0.33 -12.14 -9.02
C GLY A 153 -0.98 -12.87 -9.32
N ALA A 154 -1.40 -13.77 -8.45
CA ALA A 154 -2.83 -13.99 -8.30
C ALA A 154 -3.38 -12.62 -7.92
N GLY A 155 -4.39 -12.12 -8.65
CA GLY A 155 -5.01 -10.84 -8.31
C GLY A 155 -5.25 -10.77 -6.79
N ALA A 156 -5.22 -9.56 -6.21
CA ALA A 156 -5.37 -9.34 -4.77
C ALA A 156 -6.37 -10.36 -4.17
N PRO A 157 -6.06 -11.00 -3.01
CA PRO A 157 -6.90 -12.05 -2.45
C PRO A 157 -8.36 -11.62 -2.58
N PRO A 158 -9.24 -12.47 -3.14
CA PRO A 158 -10.58 -12.02 -3.46
C PRO A 158 -11.21 -11.71 -2.11
N GLY A 159 -11.23 -10.43 -1.74
CA GLY A 159 -11.96 -9.96 -0.58
C GLY A 159 -13.43 -10.34 -0.73
N PRO A 160 -14.31 -9.86 0.16
CA PRO A 160 -15.73 -10.22 0.09
C PRO A 160 -16.28 -10.05 -1.33
N ALA A 161 -17.04 -11.04 -1.79
CA ALA A 161 -17.63 -11.00 -3.12
C ALA A 161 -18.50 -9.74 -3.26
N PRO A 162 -18.49 -9.06 -4.42
CA PRO A 162 -19.41 -7.96 -4.66
C PRO A 162 -20.86 -8.40 -4.54
N ASP A 163 -21.66 -7.63 -3.79
CA ASP A 163 -23.08 -7.86 -3.56
C ASP A 163 -23.91 -6.74 -4.22
N PRO A 164 -24.81 -7.06 -5.17
CA PRO A 164 -25.73 -6.10 -5.76
C PRO A 164 -26.56 -5.30 -4.73
N ALA A 165 -26.90 -5.90 -3.59
CA ALA A 165 -27.62 -5.22 -2.52
C ALA A 165 -26.78 -4.10 -1.90
N LEU A 166 -25.47 -4.29 -1.72
CA LEU A 166 -24.56 -3.24 -1.27
C LEU A 166 -24.42 -2.14 -2.32
N ARG A 167 -24.30 -2.51 -3.60
CA ARG A 167 -24.23 -1.52 -4.70
C ARG A 167 -25.49 -0.65 -4.79
N SER A 168 -26.65 -1.16 -4.41
CA SER A 168 -27.92 -0.41 -4.39
C SER A 168 -27.98 0.68 -3.32
N ARG A 169 -27.09 0.64 -2.30
CA ARG A 169 -26.96 1.67 -1.25
C ARG A 169 -26.15 2.89 -1.71
N CYS A 170 -25.63 2.87 -2.94
CA CYS A 170 -24.84 3.96 -3.50
C CYS A 170 -25.71 4.89 -4.34
N THR A 171 -25.52 6.20 -4.17
CA THR A 171 -26.23 7.26 -4.89
C THR A 171 -25.26 8.25 -5.52
N GLY A 172 -25.74 9.09 -6.44
CA GLY A 172 -24.90 10.06 -7.15
C GLY A 172 -24.15 9.47 -8.35
N THR A 173 -23.45 10.33 -9.07
CA THR A 173 -22.71 10.01 -10.30
C THR A 173 -21.32 10.63 -10.34
N SER A 174 -21.12 11.79 -9.70
CA SER A 174 -19.81 12.41 -9.46
C SER A 174 -19.94 13.44 -8.32
N PRO A 175 -19.65 13.09 -7.06
CA PRO A 175 -19.21 11.77 -6.61
C PRO A 175 -20.33 10.73 -6.58
N ILE A 176 -19.95 9.45 -6.51
CA ILE A 176 -20.84 8.35 -6.07
C ILE A 176 -20.59 8.15 -4.58
N THR A 177 -21.64 8.17 -3.76
CA THR A 177 -21.54 8.01 -2.30
C THR A 177 -22.34 6.79 -1.88
N CYS A 178 -21.74 5.92 -1.08
CA CYS A 178 -22.38 4.75 -0.51
C CYS A 178 -22.35 4.85 1.02
N HIS A 179 -23.49 4.58 1.65
CA HIS A 179 -23.60 4.52 3.11
C HIS A 179 -24.01 3.11 3.55
N PHE A 180 -23.37 2.60 4.59
CA PHE A 180 -23.68 1.30 5.18
C PHE A 180 -23.83 1.43 6.70
N ASP A 181 -25.01 1.09 7.21
CA ASP A 181 -25.29 1.02 8.64
C ASP A 181 -24.48 -0.12 9.28
N MET A 182 -23.37 0.23 9.92
CA MET A 182 -22.37 -0.72 10.44
C MET A 182 -21.91 -0.29 11.82
N GLN A 183 -21.56 -1.26 12.67
CA GLN A 183 -20.98 -0.97 13.97
C GLN A 183 -19.49 -0.64 13.83
N PRO A 184 -18.91 0.15 14.74
CA PRO A 184 -17.47 0.36 14.78
C PRO A 184 -16.70 -0.98 14.83
N GLY A 185 -15.69 -1.13 13.99
CA GLY A 185 -15.00 -2.42 13.82
C GLY A 185 -14.11 -2.46 12.59
N ASN A 186 -13.53 -3.63 12.32
CA ASN A 186 -12.71 -3.85 11.13
C ASN A 186 -13.53 -4.56 10.06
N TYR A 187 -13.39 -4.12 8.82
CA TYR A 187 -14.11 -4.68 7.68
C TYR A 187 -13.21 -4.80 6.46
N ASP A 188 -13.24 -5.98 5.84
CA ASP A 188 -12.70 -6.17 4.51
C ASP A 188 -13.69 -5.57 3.51
N VAL A 189 -13.17 -4.78 2.58
CA VAL A 189 -13.92 -4.09 1.55
C VAL A 189 -13.37 -4.50 0.21
N THR A 190 -14.24 -4.95 -0.70
CA THR A 190 -13.92 -5.07 -2.12
C THR A 190 -14.62 -3.96 -2.88
N VAL A 191 -13.90 -3.29 -3.77
CA VAL A 191 -14.48 -2.40 -4.77
C VAL A 191 -14.11 -2.88 -6.18
N VAL A 192 -15.09 -2.91 -7.08
CA VAL A 192 -14.88 -3.16 -8.50
C VAL A 192 -15.16 -1.86 -9.23
N LEU A 193 -14.12 -1.29 -9.82
CA LEU A 193 -14.16 -0.04 -10.56
C LEU A 193 -14.22 -0.32 -12.06
N GLY A 194 -14.89 0.55 -12.82
CA GLY A 194 -15.03 0.41 -14.28
C GLY A 194 -16.47 0.29 -14.74
N ASP A 195 -16.65 0.30 -16.06
CA ASP A 195 -17.95 0.32 -16.72
C ASP A 195 -17.85 -0.33 -18.11
N ALA A 196 -18.92 -1.00 -18.54
CA ALA A 196 -18.93 -1.73 -19.81
C ALA A 196 -18.78 -0.80 -21.02
N ASN A 197 -19.26 0.43 -20.92
CA ASN A 197 -19.48 1.32 -22.06
C ASN A 197 -18.65 2.61 -22.00
N ALA A 198 -18.09 2.96 -20.84
CA ALA A 198 -17.37 4.20 -20.65
C ALA A 198 -16.06 4.02 -19.87
N ALA A 199 -15.05 4.79 -20.25
CA ALA A 199 -13.86 4.95 -19.42
C ALA A 199 -14.21 5.63 -18.09
N GLY A 200 -13.36 5.43 -17.09
CA GLY A 200 -13.53 5.96 -15.75
C GLY A 200 -12.22 6.41 -15.14
N VAL A 201 -12.30 7.41 -14.27
CA VAL A 201 -11.19 7.86 -13.43
C VAL A 201 -11.76 8.01 -12.03
N THR A 202 -11.36 7.12 -11.13
CA THR A 202 -12.02 6.93 -9.83
C THR A 202 -10.99 6.88 -8.71
N SER A 203 -11.13 7.75 -7.70
CA SER A 203 -10.48 7.62 -6.40
C SER A 203 -11.51 7.22 -5.35
N VAL A 204 -11.08 6.62 -4.24
CA VAL A 204 -11.96 6.18 -3.16
C VAL A 204 -11.49 6.75 -1.84
N GLN A 205 -12.41 7.41 -1.14
CA GLN A 205 -12.23 7.87 0.24
C GLN A 205 -13.23 7.17 1.15
N ALA A 206 -12.86 7.01 2.41
CA ALA A 206 -13.74 6.54 3.46
C ALA A 206 -13.94 7.62 4.53
N GLU A 207 -15.19 7.76 5.01
CA GLU A 207 -15.55 8.55 6.19
C GLU A 207 -14.99 9.99 6.12
N ALA A 208 -14.27 10.44 7.16
CA ALA A 208 -13.58 11.72 7.27
C ALA A 208 -12.39 11.86 6.28
N ARG A 209 -12.63 11.64 4.99
CA ARG A 209 -11.69 11.84 3.87
C ARG A 209 -10.42 11.00 3.93
N ARG A 210 -10.45 9.83 4.57
CA ARG A 210 -9.32 8.89 4.55
C ARG A 210 -9.16 8.36 3.12
N THR A 211 -8.03 8.63 2.48
CA THR A 211 -7.75 8.07 1.15
C THR A 211 -7.53 6.57 1.32
N VAL A 212 -8.35 5.73 0.67
CA VAL A 212 -8.25 4.26 0.73
C VAL A 212 -7.85 3.64 -0.60
N LEU A 213 -8.07 4.38 -1.70
CA LEU A 213 -7.53 4.06 -3.01
C LEU A 213 -7.20 5.37 -3.74
N PRO A 214 -5.97 5.54 -4.25
CA PRO A 214 -5.64 6.68 -5.08
C PRO A 214 -6.42 6.62 -6.40
N THR A 215 -6.27 7.63 -7.25
CA THR A 215 -6.93 7.67 -8.56
C THR A 215 -6.55 6.46 -9.42
N VAL A 216 -7.56 5.74 -9.90
CA VAL A 216 -7.45 4.62 -10.83
C VAL A 216 -8.18 4.95 -12.13
N SER A 217 -7.52 4.73 -13.26
CA SER A 217 -8.12 4.85 -14.58
C SER A 217 -8.55 3.48 -15.12
N THR A 218 -9.74 3.40 -15.70
CA THR A 218 -10.29 2.21 -16.35
C THR A 218 -10.75 2.56 -17.77
N ALA A 219 -10.44 1.72 -18.76
CA ALA A 219 -11.01 1.85 -20.10
C ALA A 219 -12.47 1.33 -20.12
N ALA A 220 -13.25 1.71 -21.14
CA ALA A 220 -14.55 1.11 -21.39
C ALA A 220 -14.40 -0.41 -21.58
N GLY A 221 -15.31 -1.19 -20.98
CA GLY A 221 -15.28 -2.65 -21.00
C GLY A 221 -14.26 -3.28 -20.05
N SER A 222 -13.51 -2.48 -19.30
CA SER A 222 -12.50 -2.95 -18.35
C SER A 222 -12.94 -2.74 -16.90
N TYR A 223 -12.59 -3.70 -16.05
CA TYR A 223 -12.90 -3.67 -14.62
C TYR A 223 -11.64 -3.90 -13.78
N ALA A 224 -11.45 -3.08 -12.75
CA ALA A 224 -10.36 -3.20 -11.79
C ALA A 224 -10.92 -3.51 -10.40
N ARG A 225 -10.50 -4.65 -9.84
CA ARG A 225 -10.91 -5.08 -8.50
C ARG A 225 -9.83 -4.75 -7.48
N TYR A 226 -10.21 -4.07 -6.40
CA TYR A 226 -9.36 -3.78 -5.26
C TYR A 226 -10.01 -4.32 -4.00
N ALA A 227 -9.18 -4.81 -3.08
CA ALA A 227 -9.63 -5.24 -1.77
C ALA A 227 -8.70 -4.70 -0.68
N PHE A 228 -9.28 -4.25 0.43
CA PHE A 228 -8.56 -3.64 1.54
C PHE A 228 -9.35 -3.72 2.85
N THR A 229 -8.65 -3.66 3.98
CA THR A 229 -9.29 -3.67 5.30
C THR A 229 -9.39 -2.25 5.86
N LEU A 230 -10.59 -1.83 6.26
CA LEU A 230 -10.86 -0.56 6.91
C LEU A 230 -11.18 -0.74 8.39
N ASN A 231 -10.83 0.27 9.18
CA ASN A 231 -11.36 0.44 10.52
C ASN A 231 -12.49 1.48 10.46
N VAL A 232 -13.71 1.05 10.78
CA VAL A 232 -14.91 1.88 10.92
C VAL A 232 -15.00 2.38 12.35
N ARG A 233 -15.23 3.69 12.54
CA ARG A 233 -15.16 4.33 13.87
C ARG A 233 -16.28 5.32 14.10
N GLN A 234 -16.55 5.56 15.38
CA GLN A 234 -17.40 6.65 15.83
C GLN A 234 -16.76 7.34 17.05
N PRO A 235 -16.40 8.64 16.98
CA PRO A 235 -16.41 9.49 15.78
C PRO A 235 -15.59 8.94 14.60
N GLU A 236 -16.00 9.25 13.38
CA GLU A 236 -15.26 8.89 12.14
C GLU A 236 -13.88 9.55 12.06
N GLY A 237 -13.84 10.83 12.42
CA GLY A 237 -12.66 11.70 12.33
C GLY A 237 -11.91 11.81 13.66
N GLN A 238 -11.84 13.04 14.16
CA GLN A 238 -11.10 13.37 15.38
C GLN A 238 -11.84 12.83 16.62
N PRO A 239 -11.19 12.06 17.53
CA PRO A 239 -11.87 11.42 18.65
C PRO A 239 -12.57 12.38 19.62
N THR A 240 -12.12 13.63 19.74
CA THR A 240 -12.79 14.66 20.56
C THR A 240 -14.07 15.20 19.90
N GLY A 241 -14.36 14.82 18.67
CA GLY A 241 -15.47 15.34 17.86
C GLY A 241 -15.16 16.69 17.21
N GLN A 242 -13.91 17.17 17.29
CA GLN A 242 -13.52 18.41 16.63
C GLN A 242 -13.74 18.31 15.10
N GLY A 243 -14.54 19.25 14.58
CA GLY A 243 -14.92 19.28 13.16
C GLY A 243 -16.04 18.31 12.78
N GLY A 244 -16.72 17.73 13.77
CA GLY A 244 -17.88 16.86 13.60
C GLY A 244 -17.60 15.40 13.94
N THR A 245 -18.65 14.65 14.27
CA THR A 245 -18.55 13.23 14.63
C THR A 245 -18.71 12.28 13.46
N GLY A 246 -19.05 12.78 12.27
CA GLY A 246 -19.44 11.98 11.11
C GLY A 246 -20.85 11.39 11.22
N THR A 247 -21.16 10.50 10.28
CA THR A 247 -22.37 9.68 10.17
C THR A 247 -22.07 8.26 10.69
N PRO A 248 -22.72 7.77 11.75
CA PRO A 248 -22.46 6.42 12.24
C PRO A 248 -22.59 5.35 11.14
N GLY A 249 -21.56 4.54 10.96
CA GLY A 249 -21.50 3.53 9.89
C GLY A 249 -20.27 3.70 9.01
N LEU A 250 -20.31 3.13 7.81
CA LEU A 250 -19.26 3.28 6.81
C LEU A 250 -19.78 4.10 5.63
N ASP A 251 -19.17 5.26 5.43
CA ASP A 251 -19.31 6.04 4.20
C ASP A 251 -18.13 5.78 3.26
N LEU A 252 -18.43 5.44 2.01
CA LEU A 252 -17.46 5.37 0.91
C LEU A 252 -17.82 6.39 -0.17
N VAL A 253 -16.86 7.24 -0.53
CA VAL A 253 -17.01 8.27 -1.55
C VAL A 253 -16.09 7.98 -2.73
N PHE A 254 -16.68 7.77 -3.90
CA PHE A 254 -15.98 7.53 -5.16
C PHE A 254 -15.98 8.82 -5.97
N SER A 255 -14.79 9.40 -6.15
CA SER A 255 -14.59 10.72 -6.75
C SER A 255 -13.73 10.64 -8.02
N GLY A 256 -13.63 11.75 -8.74
CA GLY A 256 -12.87 11.86 -9.99
C GLY A 256 -13.69 12.56 -11.07
N PRO A 257 -13.13 12.83 -12.26
CA PRO A 257 -13.87 13.49 -13.34
C PRO A 257 -15.01 12.62 -13.90
N ALA A 258 -14.89 11.30 -13.81
CA ALA A 258 -15.91 10.34 -14.22
C ALA A 258 -15.79 9.04 -13.41
N PRO A 259 -16.18 9.03 -12.12
CA PRO A 259 -16.00 7.87 -11.26
C PRO A 259 -16.92 6.73 -11.72
N LYS A 260 -16.39 5.50 -11.74
CA LYS A 260 -17.09 4.29 -12.17
C LYS A 260 -17.02 3.22 -11.09
N LEU A 261 -18.16 2.96 -10.45
CA LEU A 261 -18.33 1.91 -9.47
C LEU A 261 -19.27 0.82 -10.00
N ASN A 262 -18.71 -0.38 -10.20
CA ASN A 262 -19.43 -1.55 -10.65
C ASN A 262 -19.92 -2.43 -9.48
N GLY A 263 -19.12 -2.62 -8.43
CA GLY A 263 -19.48 -3.51 -7.33
C GLY A 263 -18.80 -3.17 -6.00
N ILE A 264 -19.48 -3.51 -4.90
CA ILE A 264 -18.97 -3.41 -3.53
C ILE A 264 -19.21 -4.75 -2.83
N GLY A 265 -18.20 -5.26 -2.14
CA GLY A 265 -18.32 -6.36 -1.18
C GLY A 265 -17.87 -5.91 0.20
N LEU A 266 -18.54 -6.36 1.25
CA LEU A 266 -18.21 -6.07 2.65
C LEU A 266 -18.27 -7.35 3.49
N ALA A 267 -17.29 -7.53 4.37
CA ALA A 267 -17.29 -8.57 5.38
C ALA A 267 -16.58 -8.08 6.64
N ALA A 268 -17.01 -8.54 7.81
CA ALA A 268 -16.27 -8.29 9.04
C ALA A 268 -14.87 -8.92 8.95
N ALA A 269 -13.86 -8.21 9.46
CA ALA A 269 -12.47 -8.62 9.41
C ALA A 269 -11.87 -8.74 10.80
N SER A 270 -10.94 -9.68 10.94
CA SER A 270 -10.14 -9.90 12.15
C SER A 270 -8.66 -9.92 11.78
N GLY A 271 -8.04 -8.74 11.79
CA GLY A 271 -6.62 -8.55 11.53
C GLY A 271 -5.99 -7.55 12.51
N PRO A 272 -4.66 -7.43 12.52
CA PRO A 272 -3.96 -6.40 13.29
C PRO A 272 -4.44 -5.00 12.92
N VAL A 273 -4.39 -4.10 13.91
CA VAL A 273 -4.70 -2.69 13.74
C VAL A 273 -3.42 -1.86 13.93
N LEU A 274 -3.16 -0.99 12.97
CA LEU A 274 -2.17 0.08 13.11
C LEU A 274 -2.84 1.29 13.73
N TYR A 275 -2.62 1.51 15.02
CA TYR A 275 -3.12 2.68 15.73
C TYR A 275 -2.18 3.87 15.54
N LEU A 276 -2.76 5.05 15.34
CA LEU A 276 -2.01 6.31 15.28
C LEU A 276 -2.41 7.19 16.47
N ALA A 277 -1.43 7.57 17.28
CA ALA A 277 -1.56 8.57 18.33
C ALA A 277 -0.81 9.83 17.88
N GLY A 278 -1.50 10.95 17.77
CA GLY A 278 -0.84 12.19 17.37
C GLY A 278 -1.69 13.44 17.36
N ASP A 279 -1.14 14.49 16.76
CA ASP A 279 -1.70 15.83 16.71
C ASP A 279 -2.41 16.14 15.37
N SER A 280 -2.64 17.43 15.08
CA SER A 280 -3.29 17.91 13.85
C SER A 280 -2.56 17.52 12.55
N THR A 281 -1.26 17.20 12.64
CA THR A 281 -0.48 16.73 11.48
C THR A 281 -0.67 15.25 11.20
N VAL A 282 -1.27 14.51 12.14
CA VAL A 282 -1.58 13.07 12.01
C VAL A 282 -3.06 12.85 11.72
N CYS A 283 -3.95 13.60 12.37
CA CYS A 283 -5.38 13.32 12.46
C CYS A 283 -6.14 13.30 11.12
N ASP A 284 -7.33 12.71 11.15
CA ASP A 284 -8.26 12.76 10.02
C ASP A 284 -8.94 14.13 9.99
N GLN A 285 -8.52 14.98 9.05
CA GLN A 285 -9.04 16.34 8.90
C GLN A 285 -10.37 16.30 8.12
N PRO A 286 -11.49 16.73 8.72
CA PRO A 286 -12.82 16.55 8.12
C PRO A 286 -13.06 17.45 6.91
N ALA A 287 -12.31 18.54 6.76
CA ALA A 287 -12.46 19.50 5.68
C ALA A 287 -11.12 19.84 5.01
N ALA A 288 -11.15 19.97 3.68
CA ALA A 288 -10.01 20.45 2.91
C ALA A 288 -9.75 21.95 3.19
N PRO A 289 -8.51 22.44 3.01
CA PRO A 289 -7.36 21.73 2.46
C PRO A 289 -6.51 20.96 3.49
N TYR A 290 -6.79 21.10 4.79
CA TYR A 290 -6.10 20.38 5.86
C TYR A 290 -6.17 18.86 5.66
N THR A 291 -5.01 18.21 5.81
CA THR A 291 -4.85 16.76 5.71
C THR A 291 -3.75 16.29 6.66
N GLY A 292 -4.04 15.30 7.50
CA GLY A 292 -3.01 14.64 8.32
C GLY A 292 -2.30 13.54 7.53
N TRP A 293 -1.02 13.25 7.82
CA TRP A 293 -0.33 12.16 7.13
C TRP A 293 -0.91 10.78 7.48
N GLY A 294 -1.48 10.64 8.70
CA GLY A 294 -2.18 9.42 9.11
C GLY A 294 -3.43 9.14 8.26
N GLN A 295 -4.13 10.20 7.84
CA GLN A 295 -5.29 10.15 6.95
C GLN A 295 -4.98 9.57 5.56
N GLN A 296 -3.70 9.62 5.14
CA GLN A 296 -3.23 9.12 3.85
C GLN A 296 -2.72 7.67 3.93
N LEU A 297 -2.41 7.13 5.11
CA LEU A 297 -1.86 5.77 5.24
C LEU A 297 -2.75 4.65 4.67
N PRO A 298 -4.09 4.65 4.84
CA PRO A 298 -4.93 3.51 4.43
C PRO A 298 -4.78 3.14 2.95
N GLN A 299 -4.49 4.08 2.06
CA GLN A 299 -4.35 3.84 0.62
C GLN A 299 -3.20 2.88 0.25
N TYR A 300 -2.23 2.72 1.14
CA TYR A 300 -1.06 1.89 0.91
C TYR A 300 -1.23 0.44 1.38
N PHE A 301 -2.27 0.13 2.16
CA PHE A 301 -2.48 -1.19 2.75
C PHE A 301 -3.58 -1.99 2.05
N GLY A 302 -3.33 -3.26 1.75
CA GLY A 302 -4.28 -4.21 1.16
C GLY A 302 -5.21 -4.84 2.21
N LEU A 303 -5.56 -6.10 2.01
CA LEU A 303 -6.31 -6.87 2.99
C LEU A 303 -5.43 -7.30 4.16
N GLY A 304 -6.04 -7.45 5.34
CA GLY A 304 -5.45 -8.06 6.53
C GLY A 304 -4.97 -7.09 7.60
N LEU A 305 -4.84 -5.78 7.31
CA LEU A 305 -4.49 -4.75 8.30
C LEU A 305 -5.34 -3.51 8.11
N SER A 306 -5.88 -2.98 9.21
CA SER A 306 -6.60 -1.70 9.22
C SER A 306 -5.79 -0.61 9.93
N VAL A 307 -6.08 0.65 9.60
CA VAL A 307 -5.48 1.83 10.26
C VAL A 307 -6.54 2.55 11.08
N ALA A 308 -6.28 2.74 12.37
CA ALA A 308 -7.16 3.44 13.30
C ALA A 308 -6.48 4.74 13.80
N ASN A 309 -6.88 5.88 13.23
CA ASN A 309 -6.20 7.15 13.44
C ASN A 309 -6.79 7.96 14.60
N TYR A 310 -6.27 7.79 15.81
CA TYR A 310 -6.71 8.53 17.00
C TYR A 310 -6.07 9.92 17.12
N GLY A 311 -5.39 10.42 16.08
CA GLY A 311 -4.88 11.78 16.08
C GLY A 311 -5.98 12.81 16.29
N ASP A 312 -5.67 13.91 16.98
CA ASP A 312 -6.62 14.97 17.28
C ASP A 312 -5.91 16.34 17.30
N SER A 313 -6.60 17.39 16.83
CA SER A 313 -5.97 18.68 16.56
C SER A 313 -5.63 19.42 17.84
N GLY A 314 -4.44 20.04 17.88
CA GLY A 314 -4.01 20.83 19.03
C GLY A 314 -3.47 20.00 20.21
N GLU A 315 -3.47 18.68 20.12
CA GLU A 315 -3.01 17.81 21.19
C GLU A 315 -1.48 17.80 21.35
N SER A 316 -1.03 17.89 22.60
CA SER A 316 0.33 17.64 23.07
C SER A 316 0.47 16.21 23.57
N SER A 317 1.71 15.76 23.83
CA SER A 317 1.95 14.44 24.45
C SER A 317 1.19 14.23 25.76
N GLY A 318 1.05 15.29 26.57
CA GLY A 318 0.39 15.21 27.89
C GLY A 318 -1.13 15.28 27.81
N SER A 319 -1.66 16.13 26.94
CA SER A 319 -3.11 16.25 26.75
C SER A 319 -3.68 15.00 26.08
N PHE A 320 -2.99 14.42 25.09
CA PHE A 320 -3.39 13.14 24.49
C PHE A 320 -3.42 11.99 25.51
N LEU A 321 -2.42 11.95 26.40
CA LEU A 321 -2.31 10.93 27.43
C LEU A 321 -3.43 11.02 28.48
N SER A 322 -3.92 12.22 28.78
CA SER A 322 -4.86 12.48 29.88
C SER A 322 -6.32 12.68 29.45
N ASN A 323 -6.57 13.15 28.23
CA ASN A 323 -7.91 13.38 27.71
C ASN A 323 -8.65 12.05 27.54
N SER A 324 -9.79 11.87 28.22
CA SER A 324 -10.57 10.62 28.21
C SER A 324 -10.99 10.14 26.82
N ALA A 325 -11.16 11.04 25.84
CA ALA A 325 -11.55 10.67 24.47
C ALA A 325 -10.38 10.12 23.63
N LEU A 326 -9.13 10.27 24.10
CA LEU A 326 -7.92 9.96 23.34
C LEU A 326 -7.26 8.67 23.84
N PHE A 327 -6.07 8.75 24.43
CA PHE A 327 -5.33 7.55 24.85
C PHE A 327 -6.12 6.62 25.79
N PRO A 328 -6.86 7.12 26.82
CA PRO A 328 -7.70 6.28 27.66
C PRO A 328 -8.79 5.51 26.90
N THR A 329 -9.32 6.05 25.80
CA THR A 329 -10.29 5.36 24.92
C THR A 329 -9.59 4.40 23.96
N MET A 330 -8.44 4.78 23.40
CA MET A 330 -7.68 3.95 22.46
C MET A 330 -7.02 2.73 23.14
N LYS A 331 -6.40 2.93 24.32
CA LYS A 331 -5.64 1.91 25.06
C LYS A 331 -6.37 0.58 25.27
N PRO A 332 -7.63 0.54 25.74
CA PRO A 332 -8.33 -0.73 25.95
C PRO A 332 -8.56 -1.51 24.64
N LEU A 333 -8.52 -0.86 23.47
CA LEU A 333 -8.74 -1.50 22.17
C LEU A 333 -7.50 -2.21 21.62
N ILE A 334 -6.31 -1.80 22.05
CA ILE A 334 -5.03 -2.39 21.63
C ILE A 334 -4.98 -3.87 22.05
N LYS A 335 -4.71 -4.74 21.09
CA LYS A 335 -4.50 -6.18 21.28
C LYS A 335 -3.02 -6.54 21.12
N SER A 336 -2.70 -7.80 21.43
CA SER A 336 -1.35 -8.32 21.25
C SER A 336 -0.89 -8.15 19.80
N SER A 337 0.33 -7.66 19.62
CA SER A 337 0.97 -7.42 18.32
C SER A 337 0.39 -6.29 17.46
N ASP A 338 -0.67 -5.60 17.92
CA ASP A 338 -1.09 -4.33 17.30
C ASP A 338 0.04 -3.31 17.44
N MET A 339 0.26 -2.50 16.40
CA MET A 339 1.29 -1.49 16.40
C MET A 339 0.69 -0.11 16.68
N VAL A 340 1.38 0.69 17.49
CA VAL A 340 0.97 2.06 17.81
C VAL A 340 2.07 3.03 17.39
N LEU A 341 1.81 3.85 16.37
CA LEU A 341 2.69 4.96 16.00
C LEU A 341 2.35 6.16 16.89
N ILE A 342 3.33 6.67 17.62
CA ILE A 342 3.16 7.75 18.61
C ILE A 342 3.95 8.97 18.15
N GLN A 343 3.26 10.02 17.71
CA GLN A 343 3.87 11.26 17.23
C GLN A 343 3.36 12.49 17.99
N PHE A 344 4.24 13.15 18.74
CA PHE A 344 3.94 14.42 19.40
C PHE A 344 5.12 15.38 19.35
N GLY A 345 4.83 16.66 19.55
CA GLY A 345 5.82 17.71 19.73
C GLY A 345 5.37 19.08 19.22
N HIS A 346 4.46 19.15 18.24
CA HIS A 346 3.99 20.44 17.71
C HIS A 346 3.33 21.33 18.78
N ASN A 347 2.53 20.72 19.65
CA ASN A 347 1.76 21.40 20.69
C ASN A 347 2.41 21.30 22.08
N ASP A 348 3.53 20.61 22.21
CA ASP A 348 4.37 20.56 23.42
C ASP A 348 5.21 21.85 23.58
N LYS A 349 4.58 23.01 23.33
CA LYS A 349 5.22 24.32 23.16
C LYS A 349 5.96 24.81 24.41
N SER A 350 5.48 24.42 25.58
CA SER A 350 6.07 24.74 26.89
C SER A 350 6.32 23.50 27.75
N THR A 351 6.20 22.30 27.17
CA THR A 351 6.45 21.05 27.89
C THR A 351 7.93 20.96 28.26
N THR A 352 8.23 20.74 29.53
CA THR A 352 9.62 20.54 29.99
C THR A 352 10.16 19.20 29.47
N ALA A 353 11.49 19.06 29.37
CA ALA A 353 12.12 17.81 28.95
C ALA A 353 11.71 16.62 29.84
N SER A 354 11.58 16.85 31.16
CA SER A 354 11.14 15.83 32.12
C SER A 354 9.69 15.41 31.89
N ALA A 355 8.77 16.36 31.67
CA ALA A 355 7.37 16.06 31.39
C ALA A 355 7.22 15.32 30.05
N PHE A 356 7.92 15.77 29.00
CA PHE A 356 7.86 15.12 27.68
C PHE A 356 8.42 13.68 27.75
N THR A 357 9.55 13.49 28.42
CA THR A 357 10.13 12.16 28.69
C THR A 357 9.15 11.25 29.42
N SER A 358 8.51 11.77 30.49
CA SER A 358 7.53 11.03 31.29
C SER A 358 6.30 10.65 30.46
N ASN A 359 5.73 11.58 29.70
CA ASN A 359 4.56 11.35 28.85
C ASN A 359 4.83 10.26 27.80
N LEU A 360 5.94 10.37 27.06
CA LEU A 360 6.30 9.38 26.04
C LEU A 360 6.60 8.01 26.65
N THR A 361 7.31 7.96 27.77
CA THR A 361 7.57 6.71 28.51
C THR A 361 6.26 6.07 28.97
N SER A 362 5.31 6.87 29.45
CA SER A 362 3.98 6.40 29.86
C SER A 362 3.20 5.83 28.68
N LEU A 363 3.17 6.51 27.53
CA LEU A 363 2.52 5.99 26.32
C LEU A 363 3.15 4.65 25.88
N VAL A 364 4.48 4.57 25.80
CA VAL A 364 5.21 3.34 25.42
C VAL A 364 4.92 2.18 26.36
N THR A 365 5.06 2.40 27.67
CA THR A 365 4.86 1.36 28.69
C THR A 365 3.40 0.90 28.74
N GLN A 366 2.44 1.81 28.59
CA GLN A 366 1.03 1.46 28.59
C GLN A 366 0.59 0.71 27.33
N VAL A 367 1.15 1.03 26.15
CA VAL A 367 0.94 0.21 24.94
C VAL A 367 1.47 -1.21 25.15
N ARG A 368 2.70 -1.36 25.69
CA ARG A 368 3.28 -2.68 25.99
C ARG A 368 2.47 -3.48 27.00
N SER A 369 1.87 -2.83 28.00
CA SER A 369 1.01 -3.51 28.97
C SER A 369 -0.26 -4.13 28.35
N ARG A 370 -0.62 -3.73 27.13
CA ARG A 370 -1.70 -4.35 26.33
C ARG A 370 -1.19 -5.42 25.35
N GLY A 371 0.13 -5.69 25.34
CA GLY A 371 0.79 -6.56 24.36
C GLY A 371 1.05 -5.89 23.02
N GLY A 372 0.79 -4.58 22.89
CA GLY A 372 1.04 -3.83 21.66
C GLY A 372 2.51 -3.46 21.47
N VAL A 373 2.87 -3.08 20.25
CA VAL A 373 4.21 -2.67 19.83
C VAL A 373 4.24 -1.14 19.65
N PRO A 374 4.80 -0.37 20.60
CA PRO A 374 4.92 1.07 20.46
C PRO A 374 6.08 1.43 19.53
N VAL A 375 5.84 2.37 18.63
CA VAL A 375 6.85 2.98 17.75
C VAL A 375 6.78 4.48 17.92
N LEU A 376 7.89 5.09 18.33
CA LEU A 376 7.97 6.55 18.47
C LEU A 376 8.23 7.17 17.09
N VAL A 377 7.55 8.27 16.80
CA VAL A 377 7.68 9.03 15.56
C VAL A 377 7.94 10.49 15.92
N THR A 378 9.14 11.00 15.63
CA THR A 378 9.45 12.41 15.89
C THR A 378 8.57 13.32 15.02
N PRO A 379 8.14 14.50 15.47
CA PRO A 379 7.24 15.36 14.69
C PRO A 379 7.88 15.82 13.37
N PRO A 380 7.19 15.78 12.21
CA PRO A 380 7.70 16.32 10.96
C PRO A 380 7.98 17.82 11.09
N VAL A 381 8.95 18.34 10.37
CA VAL A 381 9.37 19.75 10.50
C VAL A 381 8.27 20.74 10.11
N ARG A 382 8.31 21.94 10.69
CA ARG A 382 7.58 23.10 10.14
C ARG A 382 8.37 23.73 9.01
N ARG A 383 7.70 24.40 8.09
CA ARG A 383 8.30 25.18 7.00
C ARG A 383 8.69 26.60 7.45
N LEU A 384 9.62 26.71 8.40
CA LEU A 384 10.14 28.00 8.88
C LEU A 384 11.63 28.10 8.59
N PHE A 385 11.97 28.89 7.58
CA PHE A 385 13.35 29.10 7.12
C PHE A 385 13.97 30.36 7.71
N ASP A 386 15.28 30.33 7.93
CA ASP A 386 16.10 31.51 8.21
C ASP A 386 16.54 32.22 6.92
N ALA A 387 17.32 33.31 7.08
CA ALA A 387 17.84 34.08 5.96
C ALA A 387 18.79 33.31 5.02
N ASN A 388 19.34 32.17 5.48
CA ASN A 388 20.23 31.31 4.71
C ASN A 388 19.49 30.13 4.07
N GLY A 389 18.16 30.07 4.17
CA GLY A 389 17.36 28.96 3.65
C GLY A 389 17.50 27.67 4.46
N ARG A 390 17.95 27.74 5.72
CA ARG A 390 17.99 26.61 6.66
C ARG A 390 16.75 26.62 7.53
N LEU A 391 16.29 25.45 7.99
CA LEU A 391 15.18 25.41 8.94
C LEU A 391 15.61 25.94 10.31
N THR A 392 14.77 26.81 10.87
CA THR A 392 14.96 27.40 12.20
C THR A 392 14.85 26.37 13.32
N ALA A 393 15.34 26.70 14.52
CA ALA A 393 15.17 25.87 15.72
C ALA A 393 13.70 25.54 16.01
N THR A 394 12.79 26.51 15.83
CA THR A 394 11.34 26.31 15.95
C THR A 394 10.80 25.34 14.90
N ALA A 395 11.30 25.36 13.67
CA ALA A 395 10.93 24.38 12.64
C ALA A 395 11.39 22.96 12.97
N LEU A 396 12.48 22.84 13.73
CA LEU A 396 13.04 21.59 14.22
C LEU A 396 12.49 21.21 15.61
N HIS A 397 11.44 21.88 16.08
CA HIS A 397 10.76 21.60 17.35
C HIS A 397 11.63 21.76 18.60
N VAL A 398 12.54 22.74 18.57
CA VAL A 398 13.03 23.36 19.80
C VAL A 398 11.91 24.25 20.32
N ASN A 399 11.32 23.87 21.45
CA ASN A 399 10.10 24.52 21.95
C ASN A 399 10.39 25.85 22.66
N GLY A 400 9.33 26.52 23.14
CA GLY A 400 9.42 27.85 23.76
C GLY A 400 10.19 27.89 25.08
N VAL A 401 10.54 26.73 25.66
CA VAL A 401 11.38 26.62 26.86
C VAL A 401 12.76 26.03 26.55
N GLY A 402 13.15 25.98 25.26
CA GLY A 402 14.48 25.59 24.82
C GLY A 402 14.73 24.07 24.73
N VAL A 403 13.68 23.25 24.82
CA VAL A 403 13.81 21.79 24.75
C VAL A 403 13.78 21.33 23.29
N ASP A 404 14.82 20.61 22.86
CA ASP A 404 14.81 19.85 21.61
C ASP A 404 13.95 18.58 21.79
N LEU A 405 12.70 18.67 21.36
CA LEU A 405 11.71 17.61 21.53
C LEU A 405 12.09 16.35 20.71
N PRO A 406 12.50 16.45 19.44
CA PRO A 406 12.98 15.27 18.69
C PRO A 406 14.18 14.58 19.36
N ALA A 407 15.16 15.31 19.87
CA ALA A 407 16.29 14.73 20.59
C ALA A 407 15.84 14.02 21.88
N THR A 408 14.92 14.63 22.63
CA THR A 408 14.33 14.01 23.82
C THR A 408 13.59 12.71 23.46
N MET A 409 12.82 12.70 22.37
CA MET A 409 12.12 11.50 21.90
C MET A 409 13.11 10.39 21.46
N ARG A 410 14.22 10.73 20.79
CA ARG A 410 15.29 9.76 20.47
C ARG A 410 15.86 9.12 21.72
N GLN A 411 16.09 9.90 22.77
CA GLN A 411 16.57 9.39 24.06
C GLN A 411 15.56 8.44 24.70
N VAL A 412 14.27 8.79 24.69
CA VAL A 412 13.20 7.89 25.17
C VAL A 412 13.15 6.61 24.36
N ALA A 413 13.22 6.67 23.03
CA ALA A 413 13.20 5.50 22.16
C ALA A 413 14.34 4.53 22.50
N ALA A 414 15.56 5.06 22.65
CA ALA A 414 16.72 4.27 23.07
C ALA A 414 16.54 3.67 24.47
N ALA A 415 16.17 4.50 25.46
CA ALA A 415 16.01 4.07 26.85
C ALA A 415 14.90 3.02 27.02
N GLN A 416 13.84 3.11 26.22
CA GLN A 416 12.72 2.17 26.24
C GLN A 416 12.93 1.01 25.28
N ASN A 417 14.00 0.96 24.48
CA ASN A 417 14.18 -0.01 23.39
C ASN A 417 12.93 -0.07 22.48
N ALA A 418 12.38 1.09 22.12
CA ALA A 418 11.25 1.21 21.21
C ALA A 418 11.76 1.60 19.81
N PRO A 419 11.23 1.01 18.72
CA PRO A 419 11.57 1.46 17.37
C PRO A 419 11.28 2.96 17.18
N LEU A 420 12.13 3.62 16.40
CA LEU A 420 12.04 5.04 16.11
C LEU A 420 11.95 5.32 14.62
N ILE A 421 10.89 5.99 14.22
CA ILE A 421 10.77 6.66 12.92
C ILE A 421 11.19 8.12 13.11
N ASP A 422 12.43 8.44 12.75
CA ASP A 422 12.97 9.81 12.81
C ASP A 422 12.46 10.65 11.63
N LEU A 423 11.16 10.96 11.67
CA LEU A 423 10.48 11.74 10.66
C LEU A 423 10.92 13.21 10.67
N THR A 424 11.45 13.76 11.78
CA THR A 424 12.06 15.10 11.79
C THR A 424 13.28 15.11 10.86
N ALA A 425 14.18 14.12 10.96
CA ALA A 425 15.35 14.05 10.08
C ALA A 425 14.96 13.85 8.60
N LYS A 426 14.02 12.94 8.31
CA LYS A 426 13.58 12.68 6.93
C LYS A 426 12.85 13.88 6.31
N SER A 427 11.94 14.51 7.05
CA SER A 427 11.20 15.69 6.57
C SER A 427 12.08 16.94 6.47
N LYS A 428 13.06 17.12 7.37
CA LYS A 428 14.10 18.16 7.22
C LYS A 428 14.82 18.03 5.88
N ALA A 429 15.31 16.83 5.57
CA ALA A 429 16.03 16.58 4.32
C ALA A 429 15.16 16.89 3.09
N LEU A 430 13.89 16.49 3.11
CA LEU A 430 12.93 16.82 2.04
C LEU A 430 12.71 18.32 1.91
N VAL A 431 12.39 19.01 3.01
CA VAL A 431 11.99 20.42 3.01
C VAL A 431 13.18 21.34 2.70
N GLU A 432 14.35 21.10 3.27
CA GLU A 432 15.58 21.84 2.93
C GLU A 432 16.05 21.54 1.51
N GLY A 433 15.93 20.29 1.04
CA GLY A 433 16.30 19.91 -0.32
C GLY A 433 15.44 20.58 -1.40
N LEU A 434 14.16 20.84 -1.11
CA LEU A 434 13.26 21.59 -1.99
C LEU A 434 13.41 23.12 -1.85
N GLY A 435 14.01 23.59 -0.75
CA GLY A 435 14.10 25.00 -0.39
C GLY A 435 12.73 25.66 -0.13
N PRO A 436 12.70 26.97 0.15
CA PRO A 436 11.46 27.68 0.48
C PRO A 436 10.38 27.55 -0.60
N SER A 437 10.69 27.85 -1.86
CA SER A 437 9.68 27.84 -2.93
C SER A 437 9.18 26.44 -3.26
N GLY A 438 10.08 25.46 -3.42
CA GLY A 438 9.71 24.10 -3.79
C GLY A 438 8.94 23.34 -2.71
N SER A 439 9.19 23.66 -1.44
CA SER A 439 8.49 23.05 -0.30
C SER A 439 7.10 23.64 -0.04
N ALA A 440 6.72 24.75 -0.65
CA ALA A 440 5.45 25.43 -0.38
C ALA A 440 4.23 24.52 -0.61
N GLN A 441 4.26 23.68 -1.65
CA GLN A 441 3.20 22.72 -1.97
C GLN A 441 2.98 21.62 -0.91
N LEU A 442 3.95 21.39 -0.03
CA LEU A 442 3.81 20.42 1.07
C LEU A 442 2.93 20.98 2.20
N TYR A 443 2.78 22.29 2.29
CA TYR A 443 2.09 22.98 3.38
C TYR A 443 0.94 23.83 2.82
N LEU A 444 0.15 24.44 3.71
CA LEU A 444 -0.95 25.35 3.34
C LEU A 444 -0.48 26.80 3.34
N THR A 445 0.59 27.08 2.59
CA THR A 445 1.24 28.41 2.58
C THR A 445 0.34 29.51 2.02
N GLU A 446 -0.62 29.17 1.17
CA GLU A 446 -1.68 30.03 0.68
C GLU A 446 -2.61 30.53 1.82
N LEU A 447 -2.68 29.78 2.93
CA LEU A 447 -3.36 30.16 4.16
C LEU A 447 -2.39 30.73 5.20
N SER A 448 -1.15 31.06 4.80
CA SER A 448 -0.05 31.47 5.70
C SER A 448 0.32 30.43 6.76
N ASP A 449 -0.02 29.16 6.53
CA ASP A 449 0.27 28.07 7.45
C ASP A 449 1.51 27.28 7.01
N ASN A 450 2.47 27.18 7.93
CA ASN A 450 3.75 26.48 7.70
C ASN A 450 3.89 25.24 8.61
N THR A 451 2.81 24.78 9.22
CA THR A 451 2.76 23.58 10.06
C THR A 451 1.87 22.51 9.43
N HIS A 452 0.68 22.89 8.99
CA HIS A 452 -0.29 21.94 8.45
C HIS A 452 -0.05 21.65 6.97
N PHE A 453 -0.37 20.43 6.57
CA PHE A 453 -0.09 19.93 5.24
C PHE A 453 -1.26 20.08 4.29
N SER A 454 -0.93 20.31 3.02
CA SER A 454 -1.82 19.99 1.90
C SER A 454 -2.01 18.48 1.81
N ALA A 455 -2.99 18.02 1.01
CA ALA A 455 -3.15 16.59 0.74
C ALA A 455 -1.87 15.98 0.11
N TYR A 456 -1.18 16.74 -0.74
CA TYR A 456 0.10 16.33 -1.32
C TYR A 456 1.18 16.17 -0.24
N GLY A 457 1.37 17.18 0.61
CA GLY A 457 2.38 17.13 1.67
C GLY A 457 2.12 16.05 2.71
N ALA A 458 0.86 15.86 3.12
CA ALA A 458 0.46 14.78 4.02
C ALA A 458 0.83 13.41 3.44
N ASN A 459 0.63 13.23 2.12
CA ASN A 459 1.00 12.01 1.43
C ASN A 459 2.53 11.81 1.36
N GLU A 460 3.31 12.87 1.11
CA GLU A 460 4.77 12.79 1.15
C GLU A 460 5.30 12.44 2.55
N MET A 461 4.70 12.99 3.61
CA MET A 461 5.05 12.61 4.98
C MET A 461 4.68 11.14 5.27
N ALA A 462 3.52 10.67 4.80
CA ALA A 462 3.13 9.26 4.92
C ALA A 462 4.12 8.32 4.20
N LYS A 463 4.61 8.70 3.01
CA LYS A 463 5.66 7.94 2.29
C LYS A 463 6.96 7.86 3.08
N LEU A 464 7.40 8.95 3.72
CA LEU A 464 8.60 8.94 4.57
C LEU A 464 8.42 8.01 5.78
N VAL A 465 7.23 7.99 6.39
CA VAL A 465 6.88 7.04 7.46
C VAL A 465 6.98 5.60 6.93
N LEU A 466 6.31 5.27 5.82
CA LEU A 466 6.33 3.95 5.22
C LEU A 466 7.74 3.49 4.81
N GLN A 467 8.56 4.40 4.27
CA GLN A 467 9.95 4.13 3.98
C GLN A 467 10.71 3.72 5.24
N ARG A 468 10.55 4.46 6.35
CA ARG A 468 11.17 4.10 7.63
C ARG A 468 10.63 2.79 8.20
N MET A 469 9.34 2.51 8.03
CA MET A 469 8.76 1.23 8.44
C MET A 469 9.42 0.06 7.69
N ARG A 470 9.69 0.20 6.39
CA ARG A 470 10.45 -0.78 5.59
C ARG A 470 11.89 -0.91 6.06
N GLU A 471 12.59 0.21 6.25
CA GLU A 471 13.99 0.23 6.72
C GLU A 471 14.15 -0.42 8.12
N LEU A 472 13.11 -0.39 8.94
CA LEU A 472 13.05 -1.00 10.27
C LEU A 472 12.43 -2.41 10.29
N ASN A 473 12.01 -2.95 9.14
CA ASN A 473 11.29 -4.22 9.02
C ASN A 473 10.07 -4.33 9.96
N LEU A 474 9.28 -3.27 10.06
CA LEU A 474 8.07 -3.25 10.89
C LEU A 474 6.96 -4.09 10.26
N SER A 475 6.23 -4.84 11.09
CA SER A 475 5.24 -5.82 10.62
C SER A 475 4.15 -5.29 9.66
N PRO A 476 3.65 -4.04 9.74
CA PRO A 476 2.65 -3.57 8.79
C PRO A 476 3.14 -3.58 7.33
N VAL A 477 4.45 -3.57 7.09
CA VAL A 477 5.04 -3.58 5.74
C VAL A 477 4.61 -4.80 4.92
N SER A 478 4.32 -5.94 5.56
CA SER A 478 3.84 -7.14 4.86
C SER A 478 2.41 -7.02 4.30
N TYR A 479 1.69 -5.95 4.67
CA TYR A 479 0.32 -5.68 4.23
C TYR A 479 0.24 -4.56 3.19
N LEU A 480 1.38 -4.03 2.74
CA LEU A 480 1.40 -3.02 1.68
C LEU A 480 0.94 -3.62 0.35
N ARG A 481 0.21 -2.82 -0.45
CA ARG A 481 -0.28 -3.20 -1.79
C ARG A 481 0.81 -3.24 -2.84
#